data_AF-A0A0S8JMD2-F1
#
_entry.id   AF-A0A0S8JMD2-F1
#
_cell.length_a   1.000
_cell.length_b   1.000
_cell.length_c   1.000
_cell.angle_alpha   90.00
_cell.angle_beta   90.00
_cell.angle_gamma   90.00
#
_symmetry.space_group_name_H-M   'P 1'
#
loop_
_entity.id
_entity.type
_entity.pdbx_description
1 polymer ?
#
loop_
_entity_poly.entity_id
_entity_poly.type
_entity_poly.pdbx_seq_one_letter_code
_entity_poly.pdbx_strand_id
1 'polypeptide(L)'
;MARLGQVDRRILYLAIAVAVVGILFRPLGLRIPVTDEVRRVYDAIEELPARTPILISFDFGAPSMPELYPMTVAVVRHCFRRDLRVLGLGLLPEGASIGAEVLDSVADEMGRVYGVDYVHLGYKPQIEAAILGMGEDIVRVFPRDFRSQPTAEYPVMDGIENYRDIPLMVGFASGTEMVLWIQYAGARYGQRIVSGAAAVMATVFYPYLDSGQIEGLIPGLRGASEYEQLIGMTGRASRGMDAQSVAHLLIIGCIILGNVGYLASRSRRGEG
;
A
#
# COMPACT_ATOMS: atom_id res chain seq x y z
N MET A 1 47.87 -17.20 -10.48
CA MET A 1 46.42 -17.24 -10.16
C MET A 1 46.20 -17.27 -8.64
N ALA A 2 46.68 -16.24 -7.92
CA ALA A 2 46.57 -16.11 -6.46
C ALA A 2 45.63 -14.96 -6.03
N ARG A 3 44.79 -14.45 -6.95
CA ARG A 3 44.05 -13.20 -6.74
C ARG A 3 42.53 -13.34 -6.55
N LEU A 4 41.94 -14.53 -6.71
CA LEU A 4 40.49 -14.69 -6.48
C LEU A 4 40.10 -14.66 -5.00
N GLY A 5 41.04 -14.84 -4.06
CA GLY A 5 40.77 -14.83 -2.62
C GLY A 5 40.93 -13.47 -1.92
N GLN A 6 41.32 -12.42 -2.64
CA GLN A 6 41.54 -11.06 -2.10
C GLN A 6 40.68 -10.00 -2.81
N VAL A 7 39.50 -10.38 -3.32
CA VAL A 7 38.54 -9.35 -3.74
C VAL A 7 38.13 -8.59 -2.49
N ASP A 8 38.58 -7.33 -2.39
CA ASP A 8 38.20 -6.46 -1.29
C ASP A 8 36.67 -6.38 -1.26
N ARG A 9 36.08 -6.72 -0.11
CA ARG A 9 34.63 -6.61 0.14
C ARG A 9 34.06 -5.26 -0.28
N ARG A 10 34.87 -4.19 -0.26
CA ARG A 10 34.51 -2.85 -0.74
C ARG A 10 34.17 -2.83 -2.23
N ILE A 11 34.92 -3.54 -3.08
CA ILE A 11 34.65 -3.65 -4.52
C ILE A 11 33.36 -4.42 -4.76
N LEU A 12 33.12 -5.47 -3.96
CA LEU A 12 31.87 -6.23 -4.01
C LEU A 12 30.66 -5.36 -3.64
N TYR A 13 30.75 -4.63 -2.53
CA TYR A 13 29.68 -3.71 -2.10
C TYR A 13 29.46 -2.58 -3.09
N LEU A 14 30.53 -2.04 -3.71
CA LEU A 14 30.41 -1.02 -4.75
C LEU A 14 29.73 -1.57 -6.01
N ALA A 15 30.08 -2.77 -6.45
CA ALA A 15 29.43 -3.41 -7.60
C ALA A 15 27.94 -3.68 -7.34
N ILE A 16 27.59 -4.14 -6.13
CA ILE A 16 26.20 -4.32 -5.72
C ILE A 16 25.47 -2.97 -5.71
N ALA A 17 26.06 -1.94 -5.11
CA ALA A 17 25.46 -0.61 -5.05
C ALA A 17 25.20 -0.03 -6.45
N VAL A 18 26.18 -0.11 -7.35
CA VAL A 18 26.04 0.37 -8.74
C VAL A 18 24.95 -0.42 -9.48
N ALA A 19 24.90 -1.73 -9.31
CA ALA A 19 23.88 -2.55 -9.95
C ALA A 19 22.47 -2.21 -9.44
N VAL A 20 22.28 -2.12 -8.12
CA VAL A 20 20.99 -1.77 -7.50
C VAL A 20 20.54 -0.37 -7.93
N VAL A 21 21.43 0.62 -7.87
CA VAL A 21 21.14 2.00 -8.31
C VAL A 21 20.79 2.03 -9.80
N GLY A 22 21.54 1.31 -10.64
CA GLY A 22 21.27 1.23 -12.08
C GLY A 22 19.85 0.72 -12.40
N ILE A 23 19.36 -0.26 -11.63
CA ILE A 23 18.04 -0.86 -11.84
C ILE A 23 16.91 0.03 -11.34
N LEU A 24 17.14 0.83 -10.31
CA LEU A 24 16.16 1.85 -9.89
C LEU A 24 15.86 2.85 -11.02
N PHE A 25 16.85 3.15 -11.88
CA PHE A 25 16.66 3.98 -13.08
C PHE A 25 16.12 3.21 -14.29
N ARG A 26 16.42 1.92 -14.42
CA ARG A 26 15.88 1.03 -15.47
C ARG A 26 15.25 -0.22 -14.83
N PRO A 27 13.99 -0.13 -14.38
CA PRO A 27 13.27 -1.30 -13.91
C PRO A 27 13.19 -2.35 -15.01
N LEU A 28 13.32 -3.62 -14.60
CA LEU A 28 13.29 -4.77 -15.49
C LEU A 28 11.85 -5.15 -15.88
N GLY A 29 10.85 -4.69 -15.11
CA GLY A 29 9.45 -5.02 -15.35
C GLY A 29 9.17 -6.50 -15.11
N LEU A 30 9.75 -7.08 -14.06
CA LEU A 30 9.55 -8.48 -13.75
C LEU A 30 8.07 -8.71 -13.39
N ARG A 31 7.38 -9.52 -14.19
CA ARG A 31 6.01 -9.94 -13.88
C ARG A 31 6.05 -10.97 -12.77
N ILE A 32 5.37 -10.70 -11.66
CA ILE A 32 5.21 -11.65 -10.58
C ILE A 32 3.77 -12.17 -10.58
N PRO A 33 3.54 -13.45 -10.27
CA PRO A 33 2.20 -13.98 -10.12
C PRO A 33 1.43 -13.20 -9.06
N VAL A 34 0.26 -12.70 -9.42
CA VAL A 34 -0.63 -11.96 -8.52
C VAL A 34 -1.38 -12.95 -7.63
N THR A 35 -1.27 -12.78 -6.31
CA THR A 35 -1.95 -13.62 -5.32
C THR A 35 -3.46 -13.33 -5.27
N ASP A 36 -4.21 -14.29 -4.74
CA ASP A 36 -5.68 -14.19 -4.70
C ASP A 36 -6.14 -13.09 -3.76
N GLU A 37 -5.45 -12.88 -2.63
CA GLU A 37 -5.79 -11.83 -1.67
C GLU A 37 -5.66 -10.42 -2.25
N VAL A 38 -4.66 -10.19 -3.13
CA VAL A 38 -4.49 -8.91 -3.83
C VAL A 38 -5.53 -8.75 -4.92
N ARG A 39 -5.81 -9.82 -5.68
CA ARG A 39 -6.83 -9.83 -6.74
C ARG A 39 -8.21 -9.49 -6.18
N ARG A 40 -8.58 -10.03 -5.02
CA ARG A 40 -9.86 -9.70 -4.36
C ARG A 40 -10.00 -8.20 -4.05
N VAL A 41 -8.92 -7.51 -3.68
CA VAL A 41 -8.97 -6.04 -3.48
C VAL A 41 -9.21 -5.30 -4.79
N TYR A 42 -8.56 -5.75 -5.86
CA TYR A 42 -8.76 -5.18 -7.19
C TYR A 42 -10.19 -5.40 -7.68
N ASP A 43 -10.69 -6.63 -7.60
CA ASP A 43 -12.03 -7.01 -8.02
C ASP A 43 -13.10 -6.26 -7.20
N ALA A 44 -12.93 -6.14 -5.88
CA ALA A 44 -13.86 -5.40 -5.02
C ALA A 44 -14.02 -3.92 -5.43
N ILE A 45 -12.97 -3.29 -5.95
CA ILE A 45 -13.01 -1.91 -6.48
C ILE A 45 -13.58 -1.90 -7.90
N GLU A 46 -13.22 -2.88 -8.73
CA GLU A 46 -13.72 -3.01 -10.12
C GLU A 46 -15.22 -3.33 -10.20
N GLU A 47 -15.79 -3.96 -9.20
CA GLU A 47 -17.24 -4.23 -9.14
C GLU A 47 -18.07 -2.96 -8.86
N LEU A 48 -17.45 -1.88 -8.37
CA LEU A 48 -18.16 -0.66 -8.04
C LEU A 48 -18.59 0.11 -9.31
N PRO A 49 -19.86 0.56 -9.38
CA PRO A 49 -20.30 1.49 -10.41
C PRO A 49 -19.54 2.82 -10.36
N ALA A 50 -19.51 3.52 -11.49
CA ALA A 50 -18.98 4.88 -11.52
C ALA A 50 -19.76 5.79 -10.55
N ARG A 51 -19.10 6.81 -10.00
CA ARG A 51 -19.62 7.76 -9.01
C ARG A 51 -20.05 7.13 -7.67
N THR A 52 -19.79 5.85 -7.44
CA THR A 52 -19.97 5.23 -6.13
C THR A 52 -18.95 5.79 -5.13
N PRO A 53 -19.35 6.10 -3.89
CA PRO A 53 -18.41 6.57 -2.88
C PRO A 53 -17.58 5.43 -2.30
N ILE A 54 -16.32 5.72 -2.00
CA ILE A 54 -15.39 4.79 -1.37
C ILE A 54 -14.64 5.51 -0.24
N LEU A 55 -14.56 4.85 0.92
CA LEU A 55 -13.84 5.38 2.08
C LEU A 55 -12.41 4.83 2.09
N ILE A 56 -11.43 5.70 2.22
CA ILE A 56 -10.02 5.33 2.33
C ILE A 56 -9.43 5.88 3.63
N SER A 57 -8.96 4.98 4.48
CA SER A 57 -8.29 5.33 5.73
C SER A 57 -6.77 5.21 5.58
N PHE A 58 -6.05 6.29 5.84
CA PHE A 58 -4.60 6.37 5.79
C PHE A 58 -4.06 6.27 7.23
N ASP A 59 -3.83 5.05 7.71
CA ASP A 59 -3.50 4.75 9.12
C ASP A 59 -2.05 4.26 9.26
N PHE A 60 -1.10 5.03 8.70
CA PHE A 60 0.32 4.75 8.81
C PHE A 60 1.16 6.02 8.89
N GLY A 61 2.36 5.88 9.44
CA GLY A 61 3.34 6.95 9.57
C GLY A 61 4.58 6.74 8.69
N ALA A 62 5.54 7.64 8.84
CA ALA A 62 6.81 7.64 8.10
C ALA A 62 7.55 6.28 8.06
N PRO A 63 7.62 5.48 9.16
CA PRO A 63 8.35 4.21 9.16
C PRO A 63 7.87 3.17 8.15
N SER A 64 6.58 3.20 7.80
CA SER A 64 5.97 2.24 6.88
C SER A 64 5.67 2.81 5.49
N MET A 65 5.97 4.10 5.25
CA MET A 65 5.81 4.74 3.94
C MET A 65 6.50 4.00 2.79
N PRO A 66 7.72 3.42 2.93
CA PRO A 66 8.35 2.71 1.83
C PRO A 66 7.50 1.58 1.24
N GLU A 67 6.65 0.96 2.06
CA GLU A 67 5.73 -0.10 1.65
C GLU A 67 4.32 0.44 1.33
N LEU A 68 3.77 1.27 2.20
CA LEU A 68 2.35 1.67 2.15
C LEU A 68 2.08 2.87 1.24
N TYR A 69 3.00 3.82 1.11
CA TYR A 69 2.82 4.97 0.21
C TYR A 69 2.65 4.57 -1.26
N PRO A 70 3.49 3.71 -1.87
CA PRO A 70 3.27 3.32 -3.26
C PRO A 70 1.95 2.55 -3.42
N MET A 71 1.56 1.79 -2.40
CA MET A 71 0.31 1.05 -2.35
C MET A 71 -0.92 1.97 -2.35
N THR A 72 -0.95 2.99 -1.49
CA THR A 72 -2.04 3.96 -1.43
C THR A 72 -2.17 4.74 -2.73
N VAL A 73 -1.05 5.17 -3.31
CA VAL A 73 -1.01 5.84 -4.62
C VAL A 73 -1.62 4.95 -5.71
N ALA A 74 -1.29 3.66 -5.74
CA ALA A 74 -1.84 2.72 -6.71
C ALA A 74 -3.37 2.57 -6.56
N VAL A 75 -3.86 2.42 -5.33
CA VAL A 75 -5.30 2.27 -5.04
C VAL A 75 -6.08 3.55 -5.30
N VAL A 76 -5.60 4.71 -4.85
CA VAL A 76 -6.26 6.01 -5.12
C VAL A 76 -6.34 6.25 -6.62
N ARG A 77 -5.25 5.99 -7.36
CA ARG A 77 -5.26 6.11 -8.82
C ARG A 77 -6.26 5.16 -9.46
N HIS A 78 -6.38 3.93 -8.96
CA HIS A 78 -7.38 2.97 -9.43
C HIS A 78 -8.81 3.49 -9.21
N CYS A 79 -9.11 4.00 -8.00
CA CYS A 79 -10.42 4.57 -7.68
C CYS A 79 -10.77 5.74 -8.61
N PHE A 80 -9.83 6.64 -8.86
CA PHE A 80 -10.04 7.74 -9.81
C PHE A 80 -10.17 7.27 -11.26
N ARG A 81 -9.49 6.21 -11.71
CA ARG A 81 -9.72 5.66 -13.05
C ARG A 81 -11.12 5.08 -13.22
N ARG A 82 -11.67 4.51 -12.14
CA ARG A 82 -13.04 3.97 -12.09
C ARG A 82 -14.10 5.04 -11.85
N ASP A 83 -13.71 6.31 -11.80
CA ASP A 83 -14.59 7.46 -11.59
C ASP A 83 -15.35 7.40 -10.25
N LEU A 84 -14.71 6.84 -9.21
CA LEU A 84 -15.29 6.75 -7.86
C LEU A 84 -15.16 8.07 -7.11
N ARG A 85 -16.09 8.31 -6.17
CA ARG A 85 -16.05 9.44 -5.25
C ARG A 85 -15.21 9.06 -4.02
N VAL A 86 -14.02 9.63 -3.88
CA VAL A 86 -13.06 9.20 -2.84
C VAL A 86 -13.19 10.04 -1.58
N LEU A 87 -13.53 9.41 -0.45
CA LEU A 87 -13.53 10.03 0.87
C LEU A 87 -12.30 9.53 1.62
N GLY A 88 -11.32 10.41 1.86
CA GLY A 88 -10.13 10.07 2.61
C GLY A 88 -10.22 10.50 4.07
N LEU A 89 -9.63 9.75 5.00
CA LEU A 89 -9.40 10.20 6.39
C LEU A 89 -8.14 9.56 6.96
N GLY A 90 -7.67 10.05 8.11
CA GLY A 90 -6.66 9.36 8.92
C GLY A 90 -7.11 9.20 10.36
N LEU A 91 -6.91 8.02 10.95
CA LEU A 91 -7.04 7.78 12.38
C LEU A 91 -5.77 8.15 13.16
N LEU A 92 -4.70 8.50 12.43
CA LEU A 92 -3.44 9.04 12.94
C LEU A 92 -3.21 10.45 12.36
N PRO A 93 -2.63 11.39 13.12
CA PRO A 93 -2.34 12.74 12.61
C PRO A 93 -1.40 12.73 11.38
N GLU A 94 -0.38 11.88 11.42
CA GLU A 94 0.57 11.68 10.32
C GLU A 94 -0.13 11.09 9.10
N GLY A 95 -0.99 10.11 9.33
CA GLY A 95 -1.78 9.44 8.31
C GLY A 95 -2.70 10.39 7.55
N ALA A 96 -3.37 11.32 8.23
CA ALA A 96 -4.16 12.37 7.58
C ALA A 96 -3.29 13.28 6.69
N SER A 97 -2.11 13.67 7.16
CA SER A 97 -1.20 14.51 6.35
C SER A 97 -0.70 13.77 5.10
N ILE A 98 -0.36 12.48 5.23
CA ILE A 98 0.03 11.63 4.11
C ILE A 98 -1.14 11.41 3.14
N GLY A 99 -2.35 11.21 3.67
CA GLY A 99 -3.58 11.06 2.89
C GLY A 99 -3.87 12.27 2.03
N ALA A 100 -3.77 13.49 2.59
CA ALA A 100 -3.87 14.74 1.83
C ALA A 100 -2.87 14.78 0.67
N GLU A 101 -1.58 14.50 0.94
CA GLU A 101 -0.53 14.51 -0.08
C GLU A 101 -0.82 13.52 -1.23
N VAL A 102 -1.21 12.28 -0.90
CA VAL A 102 -1.50 11.25 -1.90
C VAL A 102 -2.74 11.62 -2.71
N LEU A 103 -3.82 12.05 -2.05
CA LEU A 103 -5.06 12.44 -2.73
C LEU A 103 -4.83 13.62 -3.67
N ASP A 104 -4.19 14.69 -3.19
CA ASP A 104 -3.95 15.89 -3.99
C ASP A 104 -3.00 15.61 -5.16
N SER A 105 -1.89 14.89 -4.92
CA SER A 105 -0.93 14.59 -6.00
C SER A 105 -1.50 13.71 -7.11
N VAL A 106 -2.29 12.68 -6.75
CA VAL A 106 -2.92 11.80 -7.73
C VAL A 106 -4.11 12.50 -8.40
N ALA A 107 -4.86 13.33 -7.67
CA ALA A 107 -5.94 14.12 -8.23
C ALA A 107 -5.42 15.12 -9.28
N ASP A 108 -4.34 15.83 -8.98
CA ASP A 108 -3.70 16.78 -9.89
C ASP A 108 -3.21 16.09 -11.18
N GLU A 109 -2.60 14.89 -11.06
CA GLU A 109 -2.17 14.08 -12.21
C GLU A 109 -3.35 13.68 -13.11
N MET A 110 -4.51 13.41 -12.50
CA MET A 110 -5.68 12.86 -13.18
C MET A 110 -6.78 13.88 -13.50
N GLY A 111 -6.56 15.16 -13.17
CA GLY A 111 -7.54 16.22 -13.36
C GLY A 111 -8.80 16.06 -12.51
N ARG A 112 -8.68 15.55 -11.29
CA ARG A 112 -9.79 15.39 -10.33
C ARG A 112 -9.97 16.63 -9.48
N VAL A 113 -11.23 16.96 -9.18
CA VAL A 113 -11.59 18.22 -8.51
C VAL A 113 -11.94 17.97 -7.04
N TYR A 114 -11.23 18.65 -6.14
CA TYR A 114 -11.52 18.62 -4.70
C TYR A 114 -12.95 19.12 -4.43
N GLY A 115 -13.69 18.39 -3.58
CA GLY A 115 -15.09 18.65 -3.25
C GLY A 115 -16.10 18.07 -4.24
N VAL A 116 -15.69 17.69 -5.45
CA VAL A 116 -16.58 17.09 -6.47
C VAL A 116 -16.28 15.60 -6.68
N ASP A 117 -15.00 15.27 -6.81
CA ASP A 117 -14.52 13.90 -7.05
C ASP A 117 -13.94 13.26 -5.80
N TYR A 118 -13.36 14.07 -4.90
CA TYR A 118 -12.79 13.60 -3.66
C TYR A 118 -12.85 14.65 -2.56
N VAL A 119 -12.81 14.19 -1.32
CA VAL A 119 -12.62 15.05 -0.14
C VAL A 119 -11.72 14.33 0.85
N HIS A 120 -10.92 15.09 1.59
CA HIS A 120 -10.20 14.56 2.73
C HIS A 120 -10.84 15.08 4.02
N LEU A 121 -11.49 14.20 4.78
CA LEU A 121 -12.14 14.52 6.04
C LEU A 121 -11.14 14.94 7.14
N GLY A 122 -9.88 14.53 6.99
CA GLY A 122 -8.78 14.87 7.90
C GLY A 122 -8.63 13.86 9.04
N TYR A 123 -8.19 14.36 10.19
CA TYR A 123 -7.88 13.56 11.37
C TYR A 123 -8.97 13.67 12.44
N LYS A 124 -9.34 12.54 13.04
CA LYS A 124 -10.20 12.50 14.23
C LYS A 124 -9.54 11.73 15.36
N PRO A 125 -9.40 12.32 16.56
CA PRO A 125 -8.96 11.58 17.74
C PRO A 125 -10.10 10.68 18.26
N GLN A 126 -9.78 9.78 19.21
CA GLN A 126 -10.71 8.79 19.77
C GLN A 126 -11.27 7.85 18.68
N ILE A 127 -10.38 6.97 18.19
CA ILE A 127 -10.60 6.11 17.02
C ILE A 127 -11.92 5.34 17.11
N GLU A 128 -12.20 4.68 18.23
CA GLU A 128 -13.39 3.85 18.40
C GLU A 128 -14.67 4.68 18.31
N ALA A 129 -14.68 5.85 18.96
CA ALA A 129 -15.81 6.77 18.92
C ALA A 129 -16.01 7.39 17.54
N ALA A 130 -14.92 7.67 16.81
CA ALA A 130 -14.98 8.16 15.44
C ALA A 130 -15.59 7.10 14.50
N ILE A 131 -15.11 5.86 14.56
CA ILE A 131 -15.61 4.76 13.73
C ILE A 131 -17.09 4.48 14.03
N LEU A 132 -17.47 4.40 15.31
CA LEU A 132 -18.88 4.19 15.68
C LEU A 132 -19.76 5.38 15.28
N GLY A 133 -19.29 6.61 15.49
CA GLY A 133 -20.02 7.81 15.15
C GLY A 133 -20.33 7.93 13.65
N MET A 134 -19.37 7.57 12.81
CA MET A 134 -19.52 7.55 11.34
C MET A 134 -20.53 6.52 10.85
N GLY A 135 -20.80 5.47 11.64
CA GLY A 135 -21.87 4.53 11.35
C GLY A 135 -23.26 5.12 11.55
N GLU A 136 -23.37 6.24 12.25
CA GLU A 136 -24.61 6.99 12.41
C GLU A 136 -24.66 8.21 11.47
N ASP A 137 -23.62 9.05 11.49
CA ASP A 137 -23.54 10.29 10.70
C ASP A 137 -22.08 10.74 10.54
N ILE A 138 -21.56 10.70 9.31
CA ILE A 138 -20.18 11.07 8.97
C ILE A 138 -19.94 12.56 9.12
N VAL A 139 -20.88 13.42 8.70
CA VAL A 139 -20.74 14.89 8.79
C VAL A 139 -20.73 15.34 10.25
N ARG A 140 -21.50 14.69 11.12
CA ARG A 140 -21.46 14.99 12.56
C ARG A 140 -20.10 14.66 13.19
N VAL A 141 -19.44 13.59 12.74
CA VAL A 141 -18.09 13.25 13.20
C VAL A 141 -17.05 14.19 12.58
N PHE A 142 -17.18 14.49 11.29
CA PHE A 142 -16.30 15.36 10.52
C PHE A 142 -17.07 16.57 9.97
N PRO A 143 -17.44 17.55 10.81
CA PRO A 143 -18.21 18.70 10.36
C PRO A 143 -17.39 19.61 9.44
N ARG A 144 -16.07 19.54 9.57
CA ARG A 144 -15.10 20.24 8.72
C ARG A 144 -14.10 19.24 8.18
N ASP A 145 -13.73 19.44 6.93
CA ASP A 145 -12.72 18.66 6.24
C ASP A 145 -11.30 19.07 6.66
N PHE A 146 -10.29 18.43 6.07
CA PHE A 146 -8.88 18.73 6.30
C PHE A 146 -8.49 20.17 5.96
N ARG A 147 -9.19 20.80 5.00
CA ARG A 147 -9.00 22.19 4.58
C ARG A 147 -9.83 23.17 5.40
N SER A 148 -10.44 22.72 6.50
CA SER A 148 -11.29 23.52 7.38
C SER A 148 -12.49 24.13 6.65
N GLN A 149 -13.06 23.42 5.68
CA GLN A 149 -14.32 23.78 5.02
C GLN A 149 -15.44 22.85 5.49
N PRO A 150 -16.70 23.31 5.51
CA PRO A 150 -17.82 22.47 5.93
C PRO A 150 -17.99 21.24 5.03
N THR A 151 -17.89 20.05 5.60
CA THR A 151 -17.92 18.79 4.82
C THR A 151 -19.23 18.63 4.06
N ALA A 152 -20.35 19.03 4.65
CA ALA A 152 -21.69 18.92 4.07
C ALA A 152 -21.91 19.78 2.81
N GLU A 153 -21.06 20.77 2.54
CA GLU A 153 -21.21 21.66 1.39
C GLU A 153 -20.65 21.07 0.10
N TYR A 154 -19.92 19.96 0.17
CA TYR A 154 -19.27 19.38 -0.98
C TYR A 154 -20.17 18.42 -1.78
N PRO A 155 -20.29 18.59 -3.11
CA PRO A 155 -21.02 17.66 -3.97
C PRO A 155 -20.59 16.19 -3.86
N VAL A 156 -19.33 15.92 -3.52
CA VAL A 156 -18.85 14.54 -3.32
C VAL A 156 -19.57 13.83 -2.18
N MET A 157 -20.08 14.58 -1.19
CA MET A 157 -20.81 14.09 -0.02
C MET A 157 -22.31 13.88 -0.28
N ASP A 158 -22.83 14.26 -1.46
CA ASP A 158 -24.25 14.15 -1.77
C ASP A 158 -24.75 12.70 -1.64
N GLY A 159 -25.76 12.51 -0.80
CA GLY A 159 -26.35 11.20 -0.53
C GLY A 159 -25.49 10.27 0.33
N ILE A 160 -24.51 10.81 1.07
CA ILE A 160 -23.68 10.05 2.01
C ILE A 160 -23.98 10.53 3.44
N GLU A 161 -24.70 9.71 4.21
CA GLU A 161 -24.96 9.95 5.63
C GLU A 161 -24.01 9.12 6.50
N ASN A 162 -23.88 7.82 6.20
CA ASN A 162 -23.10 6.87 6.99
C ASN A 162 -22.57 5.70 6.14
N TYR A 163 -22.05 4.66 6.79
CA TYR A 163 -21.50 3.47 6.14
C TYR A 163 -22.45 2.77 5.17
N ARG A 164 -23.78 2.87 5.34
CA ARG A 164 -24.74 2.23 4.43
C ARG A 164 -24.65 2.78 3.01
N ASP A 165 -24.22 4.03 2.87
CA ASP A 165 -24.09 4.71 1.58
C ASP A 165 -22.70 4.49 0.97
N ILE A 166 -21.77 3.84 1.69
CA ILE A 166 -20.39 3.58 1.28
C ILE A 166 -20.18 2.07 1.13
N PRO A 167 -20.30 1.51 -0.07
CA PRO A 167 -20.27 0.06 -0.26
C PRO A 167 -18.91 -0.60 -0.04
N LEU A 168 -17.81 0.17 0.03
CA LEU A 168 -16.48 -0.39 0.28
C LEU A 168 -15.61 0.60 1.06
N MET A 169 -14.83 0.07 2.00
CA MET A 169 -13.79 0.78 2.72
C MET A 169 -12.44 0.12 2.48
N VAL A 170 -11.43 0.93 2.17
CA VAL A 170 -10.01 0.51 2.10
C VAL A 170 -9.25 1.09 3.29
N GLY A 171 -8.68 0.25 4.14
CA GLY A 171 -7.82 0.69 5.24
C GLY A 171 -6.35 0.37 4.99
N PHE A 172 -5.48 1.37 5.10
CA PHE A 172 -4.04 1.20 5.02
C PHE A 172 -3.41 1.33 6.39
N ALA A 173 -2.92 0.22 6.95
CA ALA A 173 -2.44 0.22 8.32
C ALA A 173 -1.02 -0.34 8.47
N SER A 174 -0.25 0.31 9.34
CA SER A 174 1.00 -0.22 9.90
C SER A 174 0.85 -0.78 11.31
N GLY A 175 -0.34 -0.67 11.91
CA GLY A 175 -0.66 -1.13 13.26
C GLY A 175 -2.05 -1.73 13.38
N THR A 176 -2.64 -1.63 14.58
CA THR A 176 -3.92 -2.27 14.92
C THR A 176 -5.14 -1.44 14.52
N GLU A 177 -4.98 -0.30 13.87
CA GLU A 177 -6.08 0.58 13.44
C GLU A 177 -7.07 -0.18 12.54
N MET A 178 -6.55 -1.03 11.65
CA MET A 178 -7.36 -1.92 10.82
C MET A 178 -8.23 -2.88 11.63
N VAL A 179 -7.73 -3.36 12.77
CA VAL A 179 -8.48 -4.25 13.67
C VAL A 179 -9.68 -3.50 14.27
N LEU A 180 -9.52 -2.21 14.57
CA LEU A 180 -10.63 -1.37 15.07
C LEU A 180 -11.68 -1.15 13.99
N TRP A 181 -11.29 -0.94 12.73
CA TRP A 181 -12.23 -0.90 11.60
C TRP A 181 -13.03 -2.20 11.46
N ILE A 182 -12.36 -3.34 11.53
CA ILE A 182 -13.02 -4.66 11.43
C ILE A 182 -14.00 -4.86 12.59
N GLN A 183 -13.61 -4.51 13.82
CA GLN A 183 -14.44 -4.70 15.01
C GLN A 183 -15.62 -3.74 15.08
N TYR A 184 -15.42 -2.46 14.76
CA TYR A 184 -16.43 -1.42 14.96
C TYR A 184 -17.18 -1.01 13.71
N ALA A 185 -16.58 -1.00 12.52
CA ALA A 185 -17.32 -0.77 11.28
C ALA A 185 -17.84 -2.09 10.70
N GLY A 186 -16.96 -3.07 10.55
CA GLY A 186 -17.28 -4.38 9.98
C GLY A 186 -18.33 -5.13 10.81
N ALA A 187 -18.01 -5.48 12.06
CA ALA A 187 -18.90 -6.33 12.86
C ALA A 187 -20.20 -5.65 13.31
N ARG A 188 -20.19 -4.32 13.52
CA ARG A 188 -21.38 -3.58 14.00
C ARG A 188 -22.29 -3.11 12.87
N TYR A 189 -21.72 -2.62 11.77
CA TYR A 189 -22.47 -1.99 10.68
C TYR A 189 -22.47 -2.82 9.38
N GLY A 190 -21.75 -3.95 9.35
CA GLY A 190 -21.65 -4.78 8.16
C GLY A 190 -20.81 -4.13 7.05
N GLN A 191 -19.92 -3.19 7.40
CA GLN A 191 -19.09 -2.52 6.42
C GLN A 191 -18.19 -3.53 5.71
N ARG A 192 -18.20 -3.49 4.37
CA ARG A 192 -17.28 -4.24 3.53
C ARG A 192 -15.91 -3.60 3.56
N ILE A 193 -14.89 -4.40 3.85
CA ILE A 193 -13.56 -3.91 4.17
C ILE A 193 -12.51 -4.69 3.39
N VAL A 194 -11.60 -3.96 2.75
CA VAL A 194 -10.34 -4.47 2.21
C VAL A 194 -9.18 -3.71 2.84
N SER A 195 -7.99 -4.33 2.88
CA SER A 195 -6.85 -3.73 3.57
C SER A 195 -5.58 -3.71 2.73
N GLY A 196 -4.81 -2.64 2.89
CA GLY A 196 -3.38 -2.63 2.60
C GLY A 196 -2.59 -2.61 3.90
N ALA A 197 -1.57 -3.45 4.03
CA ALA A 197 -0.86 -3.61 5.28
C ALA A 197 0.65 -3.58 5.10
N ALA A 198 1.38 -3.05 6.08
CA ALA A 198 2.82 -3.31 6.17
C ALA A 198 3.06 -4.82 6.26
N ALA A 199 4.17 -5.33 5.71
CA ALA A 199 4.44 -6.77 5.69
C ALA A 199 4.41 -7.41 7.09
N VAL A 200 4.84 -6.67 8.12
CA VAL A 200 4.81 -7.11 9.52
C VAL A 200 3.39 -7.27 10.09
N MET A 201 2.41 -6.55 9.55
CA MET A 201 1.01 -6.61 9.97
C MET A 201 0.19 -7.63 9.17
N ALA A 202 0.67 -8.08 8.00
CA ALA A 202 -0.05 -9.05 7.17
C ALA A 202 -0.40 -10.33 7.95
N THR A 203 0.51 -10.83 8.80
CA THR A 203 0.29 -12.01 9.66
C THR A 203 -0.85 -11.82 10.67
N VAL A 204 -1.10 -10.59 11.12
CA VAL A 204 -2.22 -10.23 11.99
C VAL A 204 -3.53 -10.20 11.21
N PHE A 205 -3.49 -9.87 9.92
CA PHE A 205 -4.70 -9.70 9.10
C PHE A 205 -5.16 -10.98 8.39
N TYR A 206 -4.28 -11.96 8.16
CA TYR A 206 -4.68 -13.24 7.55
C TYR A 206 -5.85 -13.94 8.26
N PRO A 207 -5.91 -14.04 9.61
CA PRO A 207 -7.08 -14.62 10.27
C PRO A 207 -8.40 -13.92 9.94
N TYR A 208 -8.39 -12.60 9.76
CA TYR A 208 -9.58 -11.84 9.37
C TYR A 208 -9.93 -12.01 7.89
N LEU A 209 -8.93 -12.24 7.03
CA LEU A 209 -9.14 -12.59 5.63
C LEU A 209 -9.75 -14.00 5.50
N ASP A 210 -9.21 -14.96 6.24
CA ASP A 210 -9.67 -16.35 6.23
C ASP A 210 -11.09 -16.50 6.79
N SER A 211 -11.45 -15.68 7.79
CA SER A 211 -12.81 -15.63 8.33
C SER A 211 -13.80 -14.85 7.46
N GLY A 212 -13.33 -14.15 6.42
CA GLY A 212 -14.14 -13.29 5.55
C GLY A 212 -14.55 -11.95 6.19
N GLN A 213 -13.94 -11.57 7.32
CA GLN A 213 -14.16 -10.27 7.96
C GLN A 213 -13.50 -9.11 7.19
N ILE A 214 -12.48 -9.42 6.38
CA ILE A 214 -12.00 -8.56 5.29
C ILE A 214 -12.03 -9.36 3.98
N GLU A 215 -12.32 -8.70 2.87
CA GLU A 215 -12.53 -9.37 1.58
C GLU A 215 -11.22 -9.62 0.83
N GLY A 216 -10.20 -8.79 1.09
CA GLY A 216 -8.90 -8.85 0.42
C GLY A 216 -7.82 -8.10 1.19
N LEU A 217 -6.58 -8.41 0.86
CA LEU A 217 -5.39 -7.90 1.53
C LEU A 217 -4.27 -7.61 0.52
N ILE A 218 -3.64 -6.45 0.62
CA ILE A 218 -2.41 -6.10 -0.09
C ILE A 218 -1.23 -6.13 0.90
N PRO A 219 -0.45 -7.22 0.98
CA PRO A 219 0.61 -7.36 1.97
C PRO A 219 1.94 -6.77 1.51
N GLY A 220 2.35 -5.68 2.17
CA GLY A 220 3.64 -5.03 2.03
C GLY A 220 3.96 -4.57 0.61
N LEU A 221 5.25 -4.32 0.36
CA LEU A 221 5.72 -3.82 -0.94
C LEU A 221 5.45 -4.80 -2.09
N ARG A 222 5.54 -6.11 -1.82
CA ARG A 222 5.27 -7.14 -2.83
C ARG A 222 3.82 -7.08 -3.29
N GLY A 223 2.85 -7.10 -2.36
CA GLY A 223 1.43 -6.98 -2.70
C GLY A 223 1.15 -5.68 -3.45
N ALA A 224 1.78 -4.57 -3.05
CA ALA A 224 1.64 -3.30 -3.76
C ALA A 224 2.11 -3.39 -5.22
N SER A 225 3.20 -4.11 -5.50
CA SER A 225 3.68 -4.31 -6.87
C SER A 225 2.80 -5.24 -7.71
N GLU A 226 2.16 -6.23 -7.07
CA GLU A 226 1.17 -7.10 -7.72
C GLU A 226 -0.08 -6.28 -8.08
N TYR A 227 -0.50 -5.39 -7.17
CA TYR A 227 -1.62 -4.47 -7.42
C TYR A 227 -1.30 -3.46 -8.53
N GLU A 228 -0.10 -2.87 -8.54
CA GLU A 228 0.37 -2.00 -9.64
C GLU A 228 0.29 -2.72 -11.00
N GLN A 229 0.64 -4.01 -11.05
CA GLN A 229 0.52 -4.82 -12.27
C GLN A 229 -0.93 -5.02 -12.72
N LEU A 230 -1.85 -5.30 -11.78
CA LEU A 230 -3.27 -5.46 -12.09
C LEU A 230 -3.86 -4.20 -12.74
N ILE A 231 -3.50 -3.03 -12.23
CA ILE A 231 -3.93 -1.75 -12.78
C ILE A 231 -3.04 -1.28 -13.95
N GLY A 232 -2.17 -2.14 -14.49
CA GLY A 232 -1.37 -1.86 -15.68
C GLY A 232 -0.36 -0.72 -15.52
N MET A 233 0.21 -0.51 -14.33
CA MET A 233 1.26 0.48 -14.10
C MET A 233 2.57 -0.13 -13.60
N THR A 234 3.67 0.60 -13.80
CA THR A 234 4.96 0.31 -13.18
C THR A 234 5.34 1.48 -12.28
N GLY A 235 4.82 1.43 -11.05
CA GLY A 235 5.01 2.47 -10.04
C GLY A 235 6.22 2.21 -9.15
N ARG A 236 6.21 2.86 -7.98
CA ARG A 236 7.30 2.79 -7.01
C ARG A 236 7.42 1.39 -6.40
N ALA A 237 6.30 0.66 -6.24
CA ALA A 237 6.36 -0.69 -5.68
C ALA A 237 7.02 -1.69 -6.64
N SER A 238 6.65 -1.66 -7.93
CA SER A 238 7.26 -2.51 -8.96
C SER A 238 8.76 -2.24 -9.09
N ARG A 239 9.18 -0.96 -9.07
CA ARG A 239 10.62 -0.61 -9.10
C ARG A 239 11.36 -1.09 -7.85
N GLY A 240 10.73 -0.95 -6.69
CA GLY A 240 11.29 -1.45 -5.42
C GLY A 240 11.48 -2.96 -5.44
N MET A 241 10.50 -3.70 -5.97
CA MET A 241 10.58 -5.15 -6.13
C MET A 241 11.65 -5.58 -7.14
N ASP A 242 11.75 -4.93 -8.30
CA ASP A 242 12.82 -5.19 -9.27
C ASP A 242 14.20 -5.01 -8.63
N ALA A 243 14.40 -3.91 -7.88
CA ALA A 243 15.66 -3.64 -7.18
C ALA A 243 15.96 -4.72 -6.12
N GLN A 244 14.96 -5.14 -5.33
CA GLN A 244 15.10 -6.22 -4.36
C GLN A 244 15.42 -7.55 -5.04
N SER A 245 14.71 -7.94 -6.09
CA SER A 245 14.93 -9.19 -6.81
C SER A 245 16.35 -9.28 -7.35
N VAL A 246 16.87 -8.20 -7.95
CA VAL A 246 18.24 -8.22 -8.46
C VAL A 246 19.28 -8.16 -7.35
N ALA A 247 19.05 -7.41 -6.27
CA ALA A 247 19.93 -7.47 -5.10
C ALA A 247 20.08 -8.91 -4.58
N HIS A 248 18.97 -9.65 -4.48
CA HIS A 248 19.00 -11.06 -4.09
C HIS A 248 19.75 -11.93 -5.10
N LEU A 249 19.52 -11.77 -6.41
CA LEU A 249 20.24 -12.51 -7.45
C LEU A 249 21.75 -12.24 -7.42
N LEU A 250 22.16 -10.99 -7.18
CA LEU A 250 23.56 -10.63 -7.02
C LEU A 250 24.18 -11.29 -5.79
N ILE A 251 23.49 -11.27 -4.64
CA ILE A 251 23.95 -11.94 -3.42
C ILE A 251 24.11 -13.44 -3.67
N ILE A 252 23.13 -14.09 -4.30
CA ILE A 252 23.20 -15.51 -4.67
C ILE A 252 24.40 -15.77 -5.58
N GLY A 253 24.60 -14.95 -6.61
CA GLY A 253 25.76 -15.03 -7.50
C GLY A 253 27.09 -14.89 -6.76
N CYS A 254 27.19 -13.97 -5.80
CA CYS A 254 28.37 -13.79 -4.96
C CYS A 254 28.63 -15.01 -4.08
N ILE A 255 27.59 -15.61 -3.49
CA ILE A 255 27.69 -16.83 -2.68
C ILE A 255 28.19 -18.00 -3.54
N ILE A 256 27.64 -18.18 -4.74
CA ILE A 256 28.06 -19.24 -5.67
C ILE A 256 29.53 -19.04 -6.06
N LEU A 257 29.93 -17.83 -6.47
CA LEU A 257 31.32 -17.53 -6.83
C LEU A 257 32.28 -17.74 -5.66
N GLY A 258 31.89 -17.34 -4.44
CA GLY A 258 32.66 -17.57 -3.22
C GLY A 258 32.84 -19.07 -2.94
N ASN A 259 31.78 -19.85 -3.06
CA ASN A 259 31.81 -21.30 -2.85
C ASN A 259 32.66 -22.03 -3.90
N VAL A 260 32.54 -21.65 -5.18
CA VAL A 260 33.38 -22.19 -6.26
C VAL A 260 34.85 -21.86 -6.02
N GLY A 261 35.15 -20.61 -5.65
CA GLY A 261 36.51 -20.18 -5.29
C GLY A 261 37.09 -20.96 -4.11
N TYR A 262 36.29 -21.20 -3.07
CA TYR A 262 36.66 -22.00 -1.91
C TYR A 262 36.97 -23.45 -2.30
N LEU A 263 36.07 -24.11 -3.06
CA LEU A 263 36.26 -25.49 -3.49
C LEU A 263 37.49 -25.66 -4.39
N ALA A 264 37.72 -24.74 -5.32
CA ALA A 264 38.91 -24.73 -6.17
C ALA A 264 40.21 -24.53 -5.38
N SER A 265 40.18 -23.74 -4.30
CA SER A 265 41.32 -23.54 -3.40
C SER A 265 41.60 -24.74 -2.49
N ARG A 266 40.55 -25.49 -2.11
CA ARG A 266 40.65 -26.69 -1.27
C ARG A 266 41.21 -27.89 -2.04
N SER A 267 40.81 -28.09 -3.30
CA SER A 267 41.34 -29.17 -4.15
C SER A 267 42.85 -29.06 -4.35
N ARG A 268 43.41 -27.85 -4.45
CA ARG A 268 44.87 -27.63 -4.55
C ARG A 268 45.65 -27.85 -3.25
N ARG A 269 44.97 -27.95 -2.11
CA ARG A 269 45.59 -28.09 -0.78
C ARG A 269 45.60 -29.55 -0.27
N GLY A 270 44.94 -30.46 -0.99
CA GLY A 270 44.95 -31.91 -0.72
C GLY A 270 45.88 -32.72 -1.64
N GLU A 271 46.58 -32.07 -2.58
CA GLU A 271 47.56 -32.68 -3.50
C GLU A 271 49.03 -32.36 -3.11
N GLY A 272 49.27 -31.92 -1.87
CA GLY A 272 50.62 -31.73 -1.30
C GLY A 272 50.72 -32.38 0.06
#